data_AF-A0A3D5S418-F1
#
_entry.id   AF-A0A3D5S418-F1
#
_cell.length_a   1.000
_cell.length_b   1.000
_cell.length_c   1.000
_cell.angle_alpha   90.00
_cell.angle_beta   90.00
_cell.angle_gamma   90.00
#
_symmetry.space_group_name_H-M   'P 1'
#
loop_
_entity.id
_entity.type
_entity.pdbx_description
1 polymer ?
#
loop_
_entity_poly.entity_id
_entity_poly.type
_entity_poly.pdbx_seq_one_letter_code
_entity_poly.pdbx_strand_id
1 'polypeptide(L)'
;MKITISILILLTVHVSTLGQSKYNLDFDDFNPDYGELPNGWFKWGDFKNLSGEADSTGNILGKVVSDPNGKFGFITYRIPANYTGDSITLSGLLKYEDVKGQAGIFTRIDGYSKNMLCYKNTYNLGLSGSSNWKRYSISLPLPTNAAQIYVAGTLSGEGMAWFDNFEVTIDGQNIRTLKEITKERLETYSATKLDSAIMKSSSTFDIKNEISLTKGLDNLIQQLGDKRIIAIGESTHGTSEFYKLRSAITKRLIEEKAFKLIILENPYDDLEIM
;
A
#
# COMPACT_ATOMS: atom_id res chain seq x y z
N MET A 1 69.28 5.74 -23.89
CA MET A 1 67.93 6.35 -23.81
C MET A 1 67.02 5.34 -23.12
N LYS A 2 66.66 5.55 -21.84
CA LYS A 2 65.78 4.66 -21.08
C LYS A 2 64.43 5.37 -20.92
N ILE A 3 63.35 4.75 -21.42
CA ILE A 3 61.99 5.25 -21.27
C ILE A 3 61.36 4.45 -20.13
N THR A 4 60.97 5.13 -19.06
CA THR A 4 60.25 4.55 -17.94
C THR A 4 58.77 4.82 -18.15
N ILE A 5 57.96 3.76 -18.22
CA ILE A 5 56.49 3.86 -18.27
C ILE A 5 55.98 3.53 -16.87
N SER A 6 55.41 4.52 -16.20
CA SER A 6 54.71 4.34 -14.93
C SER A 6 53.22 4.17 -15.21
N ILE A 7 52.67 3.00 -14.89
CA ILE A 7 51.23 2.73 -14.95
C ILE A 7 50.64 3.14 -13.59
N LEU A 8 49.79 4.17 -13.60
CA LEU A 8 49.03 4.63 -12.44
C LEU A 8 47.74 3.81 -12.36
N ILE A 9 47.67 2.85 -11.44
CA ILE A 9 46.44 2.10 -11.15
C ILE A 9 45.62 2.93 -10.17
N LEU A 10 44.57 3.59 -10.66
CA LEU A 10 43.59 4.29 -9.83
C LEU A 10 42.67 3.24 -9.18
N LEU A 11 42.95 2.87 -7.93
CA LEU A 11 42.01 2.09 -7.11
C LEU A 11 40.87 3.03 -6.69
N THR A 12 39.74 2.95 -7.39
CA THR A 12 38.50 3.57 -6.93
C THR A 12 37.94 2.76 -5.77
N VAL A 13 38.27 3.17 -4.54
CA VAL A 13 37.57 2.68 -3.35
C VAL A 13 36.14 3.24 -3.42
N HIS A 14 35.18 2.38 -3.74
CA HIS A 14 33.77 2.72 -3.58
C HIS A 14 33.50 2.82 -2.08
N VAL A 15 33.57 4.04 -1.55
CA VAL A 15 32.96 4.35 -0.27
C VAL A 15 31.45 4.25 -0.51
N SER A 16 30.85 3.11 -0.18
CA SER A 16 29.43 3.02 0.04
C SER A 16 29.11 3.95 1.21
N THR A 17 28.68 5.15 0.89
CA THR A 17 28.00 6.02 1.85
C THR A 17 26.88 5.18 2.45
N LEU A 18 26.98 4.81 3.72
CA LEU A 18 25.87 4.26 4.50
C LEU A 18 24.85 5.39 4.67
N GLY A 19 24.14 5.71 3.60
CA GLY A 19 22.92 6.49 3.69
C GLY A 19 21.94 5.68 4.51
N GLN A 20 21.40 6.27 5.57
CA GLN A 20 20.40 5.62 6.41
C GLN A 20 19.27 5.12 5.50
N SER A 21 19.06 3.81 5.47
CA SER A 21 17.96 3.22 4.72
C SER A 21 16.66 3.84 5.21
N LYS A 22 15.77 4.19 4.27
CA LYS A 22 14.44 4.77 4.55
C LYS A 22 13.66 3.97 5.61
N TYR A 23 13.87 2.65 5.65
CA TYR A 23 13.27 1.74 6.61
C TYR A 23 14.28 0.69 7.10
N ASN A 24 14.28 0.43 8.42
CA ASN A 24 15.11 -0.56 9.12
C ASN A 24 14.57 -2.00 8.97
N LEU A 25 14.32 -2.46 7.73
CA LEU A 25 13.74 -3.78 7.44
C LEU A 25 14.74 -4.94 7.55
N ASP A 26 16.03 -4.64 7.70
CA ASP A 26 17.14 -5.55 7.96
C ASP A 26 17.52 -5.60 9.45
N PHE A 27 16.83 -4.85 10.33
CA PHE A 27 17.05 -4.83 11.78
C PHE A 27 18.40 -4.23 12.24
N ASP A 28 19.30 -3.86 11.32
CA ASP A 28 20.65 -3.37 11.61
C ASP A 28 20.73 -2.03 12.36
N ASP A 29 19.71 -1.16 12.24
CA ASP A 29 19.62 0.04 13.08
C ASP A 29 19.16 -0.36 14.49
N PHE A 30 20.11 -0.81 15.32
CA PHE A 30 19.88 -1.28 16.69
C PHE A 30 21.02 -0.87 17.61
N ASN A 31 20.66 -0.39 18.80
CA ASN A 31 21.60 -0.17 19.88
C ASN A 31 20.99 -0.69 21.20
N PRO A 32 21.60 -1.73 21.81
CA PRO A 32 21.07 -2.35 23.03
C PRO A 32 21.06 -1.41 24.24
N ASP A 33 21.84 -0.33 24.24
CA ASP A 33 21.84 0.67 25.32
C ASP A 33 20.56 1.52 25.33
N TYR A 34 19.82 1.60 24.21
CA TYR A 34 18.61 2.41 24.07
C TYR A 34 17.31 1.61 24.09
N GLY A 35 17.39 0.28 24.10
CA GLY A 35 16.22 -0.58 24.20
C GLY A 35 16.46 -2.00 23.69
N GLU A 36 15.46 -2.85 23.88
CA GLU A 36 15.54 -4.26 23.49
C GLU A 36 15.31 -4.49 21.99
N LEU A 37 14.69 -3.53 21.28
CA LEU A 37 14.26 -3.70 19.89
C LEU A 37 15.06 -2.82 18.93
N PRO A 38 15.30 -3.29 17.69
CA PRO A 38 15.79 -2.45 16.62
C PRO A 38 14.90 -1.24 16.37
N ASN A 39 15.50 -0.12 15.98
CA ASN A 39 14.83 1.15 15.82
C ASN A 39 13.63 1.04 14.86
N GLY A 40 12.48 1.58 15.27
CA GLY A 40 11.21 1.52 14.55
C GLY A 40 10.42 0.21 14.69
N TRP A 41 11.00 -0.85 15.25
CA TRP A 41 10.29 -2.10 15.56
C TRP A 41 9.60 -2.01 16.92
N PHE A 42 8.44 -2.67 17.05
CA PHE A 42 7.67 -2.73 18.28
C PHE A 42 7.06 -4.12 18.51
N LYS A 43 6.72 -4.41 19.77
CA LYS A 43 6.09 -5.67 20.17
C LYS A 43 4.59 -5.61 19.89
N TRP A 44 4.04 -6.65 19.28
CA TRP A 44 2.60 -6.85 19.18
C TRP A 44 2.28 -8.31 19.55
N GLY A 45 1.32 -8.49 20.46
CA GLY A 45 0.92 -9.79 20.99
C GLY A 45 1.08 -9.82 22.50
N ASP A 46 1.03 -11.01 23.07
CA ASP A 46 1.15 -11.22 24.51
C ASP A 46 2.56 -11.67 24.93
N PHE A 47 3.40 -12.13 23.99
CA PHE A 47 4.82 -12.37 24.22
C PHE A 47 5.57 -11.07 24.60
N LYS A 48 6.48 -11.20 25.56
CA LYS A 48 7.33 -10.15 26.13
C LYS A 48 8.75 -10.25 25.62
N ASN A 49 9.23 -11.45 25.32
CA ASN A 49 10.59 -11.70 24.84
C ASN A 49 10.72 -11.50 23.33
N LEU A 50 10.68 -10.24 22.90
CA LEU A 50 10.93 -9.82 21.52
C LEU A 50 12.08 -8.80 21.54
N SER A 51 13.12 -9.03 20.75
CA SER A 51 14.33 -8.21 20.81
C SER A 51 15.12 -8.19 19.50
N GLY A 52 16.10 -7.30 19.42
CA GLY A 52 17.25 -7.44 18.52
C GLY A 52 18.29 -8.37 19.13
N GLU A 53 19.00 -9.13 18.31
CA GLU A 53 20.09 -10.01 18.74
C GLU A 53 21.23 -9.96 17.72
N ALA A 54 22.45 -9.69 18.18
CA ALA A 54 23.63 -9.80 17.33
C ALA A 54 24.01 -11.28 17.16
N ASP A 55 24.24 -11.71 15.93
CA ASP A 55 24.78 -13.04 15.65
C ASP A 55 26.31 -13.09 15.82
N SER A 56 26.92 -14.25 15.55
CA SER A 56 28.37 -14.45 15.68
C SER A 56 29.22 -13.56 14.75
N THR A 57 28.61 -12.96 13.73
CA THR A 57 29.26 -12.05 12.77
C THR A 57 29.01 -10.58 13.09
N GLY A 58 28.16 -10.29 14.08
CA GLY A 58 27.74 -8.93 14.44
C GLY A 58 26.54 -8.42 13.64
N ASN A 59 25.91 -9.26 12.81
CA ASN A 59 24.67 -8.92 12.10
C ASN A 59 23.50 -8.88 13.10
N ILE A 60 22.59 -7.92 12.97
CA ILE A 60 21.47 -7.80 13.91
C ILE A 60 20.26 -8.55 13.38
N LEU A 61 19.68 -9.40 14.22
CA LEU A 61 18.52 -10.21 13.92
C LEU A 61 17.31 -9.72 14.71
N GLY A 62 16.13 -9.74 14.11
CA GLY A 62 14.88 -9.70 14.88
C GLY A 62 14.61 -11.05 15.53
N LYS A 63 14.32 -11.08 16.83
CA LYS A 63 14.08 -12.32 17.59
C LYS A 63 12.74 -12.29 18.32
N VAL A 64 12.05 -13.42 18.30
CA VAL A 64 10.82 -13.68 19.08
C VAL A 64 11.01 -14.99 19.83
N VAL A 65 10.84 -14.97 21.15
CA VAL A 65 10.87 -16.14 22.02
C VAL A 65 9.51 -16.28 22.69
N SER A 66 8.99 -17.51 22.73
CA SER A 66 7.71 -17.79 23.38
C SER A 66 7.75 -17.53 24.88
N ASP A 67 6.64 -17.03 25.44
CA ASP A 67 6.47 -16.91 26.88
C ASP A 67 5.62 -18.05 27.45
N PRO A 68 5.87 -18.50 28.69
CA PRO A 68 5.07 -19.55 29.33
C PRO A 68 3.57 -19.26 29.42
N ASN A 69 3.18 -17.98 29.53
CA ASN A 69 1.80 -17.54 29.68
C ASN A 69 1.24 -16.84 28.44
N GLY A 70 2.03 -16.73 27.37
CA GLY A 70 1.60 -16.08 26.13
C GLY A 70 1.14 -17.10 25.10
N LYS A 71 0.46 -16.61 24.07
CA LYS A 71 0.01 -17.40 22.92
C LYS A 71 0.77 -17.05 21.65
N PHE A 72 1.16 -15.79 21.47
CA PHE A 72 1.82 -15.33 20.25
C PHE A 72 2.57 -14.00 20.41
N GLY A 73 3.52 -13.79 19.51
CA GLY A 73 4.28 -12.55 19.38
C GLY A 73 4.55 -12.19 17.93
N PHE A 74 4.56 -10.89 17.67
CA PHE A 74 4.91 -10.27 16.40
C PHE A 74 5.94 -9.17 16.67
N ILE A 75 7.16 -9.35 16.17
CA ILE A 75 8.12 -8.23 16.07
C ILE A 75 7.71 -7.44 14.82
N THR A 76 7.18 -6.23 15.02
CA THR A 76 6.42 -5.52 13.98
C THR A 76 7.08 -4.21 13.60
N TYR A 77 7.08 -3.89 12.31
CA TYR A 77 7.48 -2.60 11.75
C TYR A 77 6.28 -1.94 11.06
N ARG A 78 6.12 -0.63 11.25
CA ARG A 78 5.02 0.17 10.66
C ARG A 78 5.54 1.08 9.57
N ILE A 79 4.92 1.01 8.40
CA ILE A 79 5.23 1.81 7.22
C ILE A 79 3.97 2.62 6.85
N PRO A 80 4.05 3.97 6.73
CA PRO A 80 2.96 4.76 6.17
C PRO A 80 2.63 4.31 4.74
N ALA A 81 1.36 4.10 4.43
CA ALA A 81 0.92 3.64 3.11
C ALA A 81 0.84 4.80 2.09
N ASN A 82 1.87 5.65 2.03
CA ASN A 82 1.96 6.85 1.19
C ASN A 82 2.45 6.52 -0.23
N TYR A 83 1.89 5.48 -0.85
CA TYR A 83 2.32 4.96 -2.14
C TYR A 83 1.13 4.63 -3.02
N THR A 84 1.35 4.65 -4.34
CA THR A 84 0.43 4.10 -5.35
C THR A 84 0.91 2.72 -5.78
N GLY A 85 -0.04 1.82 -5.98
CA GLY A 85 0.17 0.52 -6.58
C GLY A 85 -1.01 -0.40 -6.31
N ASP A 86 -1.05 -1.52 -7.01
CA ASP A 86 -2.15 -2.48 -6.94
C ASP A 86 -1.86 -3.61 -5.93
N SER A 87 -0.58 -3.91 -5.71
CA SER A 87 -0.13 -5.03 -4.89
C SER A 87 1.08 -4.68 -4.03
N ILE A 88 1.17 -5.33 -2.87
CA ILE A 88 2.34 -5.26 -1.98
C ILE A 88 2.82 -6.67 -1.67
N THR A 89 4.14 -6.85 -1.64
CA THR A 89 4.79 -8.11 -1.28
C THR A 89 5.78 -7.88 -0.15
N LEU A 90 5.69 -8.71 0.89
CA LEU A 90 6.71 -8.85 1.93
C LEU A 90 7.48 -10.14 1.68
N SER A 91 8.80 -10.06 1.63
CA SER A 91 9.68 -11.22 1.69
C SER A 91 10.71 -11.05 2.80
N GLY A 92 11.26 -12.15 3.31
CA GLY A 92 12.25 -12.09 4.39
C GLY A 92 12.85 -13.44 4.73
N LEU A 93 13.98 -13.44 5.44
CA LEU A 93 14.59 -14.63 5.99
C LEU A 93 13.93 -14.98 7.33
N LEU A 94 13.71 -16.27 7.54
CA LEU A 94 13.19 -16.85 8.77
C LEU A 94 13.99 -18.10 9.14
N LYS A 95 14.45 -18.15 10.39
CA LYS A 95 14.98 -19.33 11.08
C LYS A 95 14.13 -19.56 12.32
N TYR A 96 13.90 -20.81 12.72
CA TYR A 96 13.16 -21.10 13.94
C TYR A 96 13.61 -22.42 14.58
N GLU A 97 13.43 -22.53 15.89
CA GLU A 97 13.86 -23.66 16.71
C GLU A 97 12.77 -24.06 17.71
N ASP A 98 12.56 -25.38 17.82
CA ASP A 98 11.66 -26.04 18.77
C ASP A 98 10.23 -25.47 18.80
N VAL A 99 9.72 -25.10 17.63
CA VAL A 99 8.39 -24.48 17.50
C VAL A 99 7.28 -25.50 17.65
N LYS A 100 6.53 -25.44 18.76
CA LYS A 100 5.28 -26.16 18.99
C LYS A 100 4.09 -25.24 18.81
N GLY A 101 3.87 -24.86 17.56
CA GLY A 101 2.90 -23.88 17.14
C GLY A 101 3.26 -23.48 15.72
N GLN A 102 3.39 -22.19 15.44
CA GLN A 102 3.78 -21.72 14.10
C GLN A 102 4.68 -20.50 14.13
N ALA A 103 5.78 -20.57 13.38
CA ALA A 103 6.58 -19.42 13.00
C ALA A 103 6.14 -18.87 11.63
N GLY A 104 6.44 -17.60 11.33
CA GLY A 104 6.11 -17.07 10.03
C GLY A 104 6.45 -15.61 9.82
N ILE A 105 6.17 -15.14 8.62
CA ILE A 105 6.08 -13.70 8.32
C ILE A 105 4.62 -13.30 8.20
N PHE A 106 4.33 -12.04 8.53
CA PHE A 106 2.98 -11.49 8.58
C PHE A 106 2.99 -10.09 7.98
N THR A 107 1.94 -9.77 7.21
CA THR A 107 1.67 -8.39 6.83
C THR A 107 0.19 -8.07 6.96
N ARG A 108 -0.11 -6.84 7.36
CA ARG A 108 -1.46 -6.32 7.56
C ARG A 108 -1.52 -4.88 7.06
N ILE A 109 -2.63 -4.52 6.43
CA ILE A 109 -2.89 -3.18 5.96
C ILE A 109 -4.13 -2.65 6.68
N ASP A 110 -3.98 -1.49 7.31
CA ASP A 110 -5.06 -0.78 7.97
C ASP A 110 -5.47 0.45 7.17
N GLY A 111 -6.77 0.71 7.17
CA GLY A 111 -7.37 1.91 6.62
C GLY A 111 -7.28 3.08 7.59
N TYR A 112 -7.65 4.26 7.13
CA TYR A 112 -7.59 5.47 7.94
C TYR A 112 -8.53 5.47 9.15
N SER A 113 -9.63 4.73 9.09
CA SER A 113 -10.55 4.54 10.23
C SER A 113 -10.00 3.54 11.26
N LYS A 114 -8.72 3.17 11.17
CA LYS A 114 -8.03 2.17 12.01
C LYS A 114 -8.65 0.76 11.92
N ASN A 115 -9.43 0.51 10.88
CA ASN A 115 -9.96 -0.80 10.56
C ASN A 115 -8.95 -1.59 9.74
N MET A 116 -8.89 -2.90 9.97
CA MET A 116 -8.10 -3.80 9.13
C MET A 116 -8.76 -3.95 7.76
N LEU A 117 -8.00 -3.72 6.70
CA LEU A 117 -8.47 -3.89 5.31
C LEU A 117 -8.12 -5.27 4.77
N CYS A 118 -6.87 -5.70 4.98
CA CYS A 118 -6.41 -7.03 4.60
C CYS A 118 -5.19 -7.45 5.41
N TYR A 119 -4.93 -8.75 5.48
CA TYR A 119 -3.73 -9.32 6.08
C TYR A 119 -3.39 -10.66 5.44
N LYS A 120 -2.14 -11.09 5.57
CA LYS A 120 -1.65 -12.41 5.15
C LYS A 120 -0.49 -12.85 6.02
N ASN A 121 -0.31 -14.15 6.14
CA ASN A 121 0.81 -14.78 6.81
C ASN A 121 1.18 -16.08 6.11
N THR A 122 2.22 -16.74 6.61
CA THR A 122 2.68 -18.06 6.15
C THR A 122 2.12 -19.23 6.97
N TYR A 123 1.05 -19.03 7.75
CA TYR A 123 0.56 -20.05 8.70
C TYR A 123 -0.02 -21.29 8.04
N ASN A 124 -0.54 -21.14 6.82
CA ASN A 124 -0.97 -22.26 5.98
C ASN A 124 0.18 -23.21 5.60
N LEU A 125 1.45 -22.80 5.74
CA LEU A 125 2.62 -23.65 5.48
C LEU A 125 2.98 -24.55 6.68
N GLY A 126 2.37 -24.34 7.86
CA GLY A 126 2.59 -25.20 9.04
C GLY A 126 4.04 -25.20 9.56
N LEU A 127 4.72 -24.06 9.52
CA LEU A 127 6.14 -23.92 9.89
C LEU A 127 6.34 -24.18 11.40
N SER A 128 6.62 -25.43 11.74
CA SER A 128 6.79 -25.97 13.10
C SER A 128 8.06 -26.81 13.19
N GLY A 129 8.47 -27.17 14.41
CA GLY A 129 9.75 -27.85 14.68
C GLY A 129 10.92 -26.87 14.55
N SER A 130 11.96 -27.26 13.80
CA SER A 130 13.16 -26.44 13.62
C SER A 130 13.53 -26.34 12.14
N SER A 131 13.98 -25.17 11.71
CA SER A 131 14.51 -24.94 10.36
C SER A 131 15.61 -23.90 10.40
N ASN A 132 16.68 -24.15 9.64
CA ASN A 132 17.66 -23.13 9.26
C ASN A 132 17.02 -22.06 8.37
N TRP A 133 17.76 -20.96 8.19
CA TRP A 133 17.37 -19.80 7.39
C TRP A 133 16.79 -20.18 6.03
N LYS A 134 15.55 -19.74 5.78
CA LYS A 134 14.88 -19.83 4.49
C LYS A 134 14.16 -18.52 4.20
N ARG A 135 14.08 -18.16 2.91
CA ARG A 135 13.32 -17.00 2.46
C ARG A 135 11.86 -17.40 2.24
N TYR A 136 10.95 -16.59 2.78
CA TYR A 136 9.52 -16.70 2.53
C TYR A 136 9.01 -15.40 1.91
N SER A 137 7.87 -15.47 1.22
CA SER A 137 7.25 -14.33 0.56
C SER A 137 5.72 -14.43 0.62
N ILE A 138 5.06 -13.30 0.87
CA ILE A 138 3.60 -13.17 0.87
C ILE A 138 3.20 -11.88 0.16
N SER A 139 2.16 -11.97 -0.68
CA SER A 139 1.60 -10.83 -1.42
C SER A 139 0.13 -10.62 -1.09
N LEU A 140 -0.26 -9.35 -1.02
CA LEU A 140 -1.61 -8.84 -0.79
C LEU A 140 -1.95 -7.75 -1.82
N PRO A 141 -3.24 -7.51 -2.11
CA PRO A 141 -3.63 -6.26 -2.75
C PRO A 141 -3.24 -5.06 -1.87
N LEU A 142 -2.98 -3.91 -2.49
CA LEU A 142 -2.78 -2.63 -1.80
C LEU A 142 -4.03 -1.76 -1.99
N PRO A 143 -4.97 -1.72 -1.02
CA PRO A 143 -6.17 -0.90 -1.15
C PRO A 143 -5.84 0.58 -1.29
N THR A 144 -6.59 1.31 -2.11
CA THR A 144 -6.40 2.75 -2.32
C THR A 144 -6.54 3.56 -1.02
N ASN A 145 -7.45 3.13 -0.14
CA ASN A 145 -7.68 3.70 1.19
C ASN A 145 -6.73 3.18 2.29
N ALA A 146 -5.67 2.45 1.93
CA ALA A 146 -4.63 2.05 2.87
C ALA A 146 -3.97 3.28 3.51
N ALA A 147 -3.86 3.25 4.84
CA ALA A 147 -3.22 4.27 5.66
C ALA A 147 -1.91 3.79 6.26
N GLN A 148 -1.89 2.55 6.75
CA GLN A 148 -0.73 1.96 7.41
C GLN A 148 -0.50 0.54 6.91
N ILE A 149 0.76 0.20 6.67
CA ILE A 149 1.24 -1.14 6.37
C ILE A 149 2.03 -1.61 7.59
N TYR A 150 1.73 -2.82 8.04
CA TYR A 150 2.47 -3.52 9.08
C TYR A 150 3.14 -4.72 8.45
N VAL A 151 4.42 -4.91 8.74
CA VAL A 151 5.19 -6.11 8.39
C VAL A 151 5.79 -6.67 9.67
N ALA A 152 5.81 -7.98 9.81
CA ALA A 152 6.24 -8.62 11.04
C ALA A 152 6.83 -10.00 10.84
N GLY A 153 7.79 -10.33 11.70
CA GLY A 153 8.11 -11.72 12.03
C GLY A 153 7.19 -12.18 13.15
N THR A 154 6.70 -13.42 13.09
CA THR A 154 5.71 -13.93 14.04
C THR A 154 6.03 -15.32 14.55
N LEU A 155 5.65 -15.56 15.81
CA LEU A 155 5.69 -16.85 16.48
C LEU A 155 4.38 -17.03 17.26
N SER A 156 3.81 -18.22 17.21
CA SER A 156 2.70 -18.68 18.05
C SER A 156 3.03 -20.02 18.66
N GLY A 157 2.57 -20.26 19.90
CA GLY A 157 2.95 -21.43 20.68
C GLY A 157 4.39 -21.35 21.23
N GLU A 158 4.93 -22.49 21.65
CA GLU A 158 6.27 -22.58 22.23
C GLU A 158 7.36 -22.50 21.15
N GLY A 159 8.56 -22.03 21.52
CA GLY A 159 9.77 -22.07 20.69
C GLY A 159 10.41 -20.69 20.52
N MET A 160 11.25 -20.56 19.49
CA MET A 160 11.86 -19.28 19.13
C MET A 160 12.04 -19.14 17.62
N ALA A 161 12.01 -17.88 17.15
CA ALA A 161 12.20 -17.55 15.75
C ALA A 161 13.07 -16.30 15.59
N TRP A 162 13.90 -16.31 14.54
CA TRP A 162 14.73 -15.20 14.11
C TRP A 162 14.35 -14.77 12.70
N PHE A 163 14.49 -13.47 12.46
CA PHE A 163 14.06 -12.78 11.26
C PHE A 163 15.17 -11.85 10.81
N ASP A 164 15.35 -11.76 9.50
CA ASP A 164 16.32 -10.86 8.91
C ASP A 164 15.96 -10.54 7.45
N ASN A 165 16.55 -9.48 6.90
CA ASN A 165 16.54 -9.14 5.49
C ASN A 165 15.12 -9.07 4.91
N PHE A 166 14.23 -8.35 5.61
CA PHE A 166 12.89 -8.09 5.09
C PHE A 166 12.97 -7.12 3.91
N GLU A 167 12.22 -7.45 2.87
CA GLU A 167 12.05 -6.62 1.70
C GLU A 167 10.56 -6.42 1.45
N VAL A 168 10.19 -5.17 1.21
CA VAL A 168 8.82 -4.78 0.86
C VAL A 168 8.84 -4.16 -0.52
N THR A 169 8.03 -4.68 -1.42
CA THR A 169 7.85 -4.16 -2.77
C THR A 169 6.40 -3.79 -3.04
N ILE A 170 6.17 -2.72 -3.78
CA ILE A 170 4.85 -2.36 -4.33
C ILE A 170 4.94 -2.51 -5.85
N ASP A 171 4.10 -3.37 -6.42
CA ASP A 171 4.13 -3.76 -7.84
C ASP A 171 5.56 -4.13 -8.32
N GLY A 172 6.29 -4.87 -7.49
CA GLY A 172 7.65 -5.32 -7.75
C GLY A 172 8.75 -4.26 -7.53
N GLN A 173 8.41 -3.01 -7.23
CA GLN A 173 9.38 -1.96 -6.95
C GLN A 173 9.66 -1.84 -5.44
N ASN A 174 10.93 -1.76 -5.07
CA ASN A 174 11.34 -1.71 -3.66
C ASN A 174 10.86 -0.42 -2.97
N ILE A 175 10.20 -0.57 -1.81
CA ILE A 175 9.60 0.55 -1.08
C ILE A 175 10.62 1.57 -0.56
N ARG A 176 11.87 1.14 -0.33
CA ARG A 176 12.96 2.02 0.14
C ARG A 176 13.34 3.07 -0.92
N THR A 177 13.15 2.74 -2.20
CA THR A 177 13.45 3.63 -3.34
C THR A 177 12.21 4.33 -3.92
N LEU A 178 11.00 3.86 -3.57
CA LEU A 178 9.76 4.47 -4.06
C LEU A 178 9.56 5.88 -3.49
N LYS A 179 9.12 6.77 -4.38
CA LYS A 179 8.73 8.13 -4.01
C LYS A 179 7.40 8.11 -3.27
N GLU A 180 7.36 8.76 -2.11
CA GLU A 180 6.10 8.92 -1.36
C GLU A 180 5.19 9.92 -2.05
N ILE A 181 3.89 9.69 -1.91
CA ILE A 181 2.83 10.57 -2.38
C ILE A 181 2.01 11.11 -1.22
N THR A 182 1.49 12.32 -1.39
CA THR A 182 0.44 12.85 -0.52
C THR A 182 -0.89 12.24 -0.94
N LYS A 183 -1.55 11.52 -0.03
CA LYS A 183 -2.92 11.04 -0.26
C LYS A 183 -3.92 12.11 0.19
N GLU A 184 -4.68 12.66 -0.76
CA GLU A 184 -5.79 13.55 -0.43
C GLU A 184 -6.98 12.76 0.13
N ARG A 185 -7.63 13.28 1.17
CA ARG A 185 -8.78 12.62 1.82
C ARG A 185 -9.95 13.58 1.95
N LEU A 186 -11.16 13.02 1.91
CA LEU A 186 -12.41 13.75 2.19
C LEU A 186 -12.47 14.28 3.63
N GLU A 187 -11.74 13.72 4.58
CA GLU A 187 -11.68 14.26 5.96
C GLU A 187 -10.73 15.47 6.07
N THR A 188 -9.73 15.57 5.17
CA THR A 188 -8.86 16.75 5.03
C THR A 188 -9.43 17.79 4.08
N TYR A 189 -10.71 17.64 3.77
CA TYR A 189 -11.48 18.48 2.87
C TYR A 189 -11.59 19.89 3.42
N SER A 190 -11.46 20.84 2.50
CA SER A 190 -11.80 22.22 2.72
C SER A 190 -12.90 22.54 1.71
N ALA A 191 -14.07 22.94 2.20
CA ALA A 191 -15.18 23.35 1.34
C ALA A 191 -14.71 24.39 0.33
N THR A 192 -13.94 25.38 0.79
CA THR A 192 -13.35 26.40 -0.08
C THR A 192 -12.40 25.84 -1.13
N LYS A 193 -11.61 24.79 -0.84
CA LYS A 193 -10.78 24.11 -1.84
C LYS A 193 -11.62 23.36 -2.88
N LEU A 194 -12.67 22.64 -2.46
CA LEU A 194 -13.57 21.98 -3.42
C LEU A 194 -14.34 22.99 -4.24
N ASP A 195 -14.92 24.00 -3.62
CA ASP A 195 -15.63 25.08 -4.32
C ASP A 195 -14.70 25.73 -5.34
N SER A 196 -13.45 26.03 -4.95
CA SER A 196 -12.44 26.56 -5.86
C SER A 196 -12.11 25.60 -7.00
N ALA A 197 -11.98 24.30 -6.72
CA ALA A 197 -11.70 23.27 -7.73
C ALA A 197 -12.88 23.10 -8.69
N ILE A 198 -14.10 22.98 -8.16
CA ILE A 198 -15.35 22.90 -8.91
C ILE A 198 -15.47 24.14 -9.79
N MET A 199 -15.36 25.35 -9.22
CA MET A 199 -15.43 26.60 -9.99
C MET A 199 -14.37 26.66 -11.09
N LYS A 200 -13.14 26.24 -10.81
CA LYS A 200 -12.05 26.19 -11.80
C LYS A 200 -12.32 25.18 -12.93
N SER A 201 -12.99 24.07 -12.61
CA SER A 201 -13.39 23.06 -13.59
C SER A 201 -14.76 23.30 -14.23
N SER A 202 -15.52 24.28 -13.73
CA SER A 202 -16.87 24.56 -14.19
C SER A 202 -16.86 25.52 -15.36
N SER A 203 -17.61 25.18 -16.40
CA SER A 203 -17.91 26.07 -17.51
C SER A 203 -19.42 26.25 -17.59
N THR A 204 -19.87 27.49 -17.76
CA THR A 204 -21.28 27.75 -18.08
C THR A 204 -21.53 27.44 -19.55
N PHE A 205 -22.71 26.89 -19.83
CA PHE A 205 -23.19 26.68 -21.20
C PHE A 205 -24.70 26.84 -21.25
N ASP A 206 -25.22 27.12 -22.45
CA ASP A 206 -26.64 27.38 -22.67
C ASP A 206 -27.38 26.07 -22.96
N ILE A 207 -28.48 25.84 -22.24
CA ILE A 207 -29.36 24.66 -22.34
C ILE A 207 -30.64 24.93 -23.12
N LYS A 208 -30.84 26.14 -23.66
CA LYS A 208 -32.08 26.54 -24.34
C LYS A 208 -32.39 25.73 -25.59
N ASN A 209 -31.38 25.25 -26.30
CA ASN A 209 -31.54 24.45 -27.52
C ASN A 209 -30.47 23.35 -27.62
N GLU A 210 -30.75 22.34 -28.44
CA GLU A 210 -29.91 21.14 -28.60
C GLU A 210 -28.51 21.43 -29.14
N ILE A 211 -28.37 22.44 -30.00
CA ILE A 211 -27.07 22.83 -30.59
C ILE A 211 -26.16 23.42 -29.51
N SER A 212 -26.69 24.37 -28.72
CA SER A 212 -25.96 25.00 -27.62
C SER A 212 -25.60 23.98 -26.53
N LEU A 213 -26.54 23.09 -26.20
CA LEU A 213 -26.33 22.02 -25.23
C LEU A 213 -25.21 21.07 -25.68
N THR A 214 -25.30 20.58 -26.92
CA THR A 214 -24.31 19.65 -27.48
C THR A 214 -22.92 20.26 -27.48
N LYS A 215 -22.75 21.49 -27.97
CA LYS A 215 -21.46 22.20 -27.95
C LYS A 215 -20.94 22.46 -26.54
N GLY A 216 -21.84 22.81 -25.60
CA GLY A 216 -21.50 23.03 -24.20
C GLY A 216 -20.88 21.80 -23.53
N LEU A 217 -21.22 20.60 -24.02
CA LEU A 217 -20.72 19.33 -23.51
C LEU A 217 -19.36 18.89 -24.10
N ASP A 218 -18.83 19.58 -25.12
CA ASP A 218 -17.61 19.13 -25.82
C ASP A 218 -16.42 18.96 -24.88
N ASN A 219 -16.18 19.96 -24.03
CA ASN A 219 -15.08 19.91 -23.07
C ASN A 219 -15.27 18.77 -22.05
N LEU A 220 -16.51 18.54 -21.58
CA LEU A 220 -16.81 17.44 -20.67
C LEU A 220 -16.48 16.09 -21.34
N ILE A 221 -17.01 15.84 -22.55
CA ILE A 221 -16.79 14.59 -23.28
C ILE A 221 -15.31 14.36 -23.60
N GLN A 222 -14.56 15.43 -23.90
CA GLN A 222 -13.12 15.35 -24.09
C GLN A 222 -12.39 14.96 -22.80
N GLN A 223 -12.73 15.59 -21.68
CA GLN A 223 -12.11 15.33 -20.36
C GLN A 223 -12.36 13.90 -19.86
N LEU A 224 -13.49 13.29 -20.22
CA LEU A 224 -13.77 11.89 -19.88
C LEU A 224 -12.77 10.91 -20.52
N GLY A 225 -12.03 11.30 -21.57
CA GLY A 225 -10.93 10.52 -22.13
C GLY A 225 -11.33 9.09 -22.49
N ASP A 226 -10.56 8.12 -21.99
CA ASP A 226 -10.71 6.67 -22.22
C ASP A 226 -11.22 5.93 -20.96
N LYS A 227 -11.94 6.64 -20.08
CA LYS A 227 -12.49 6.02 -18.87
C LYS A 227 -13.49 4.93 -19.27
N ARG A 228 -13.39 3.75 -18.62
CA ARG A 228 -14.26 2.59 -18.90
C ARG A 228 -15.59 2.63 -18.15
N ILE A 229 -15.65 3.38 -17.05
CA ILE A 229 -16.81 3.51 -16.17
C ILE A 229 -17.03 4.99 -15.93
N ILE A 230 -18.22 5.47 -16.27
CA ILE A 230 -18.68 6.83 -16.01
C ILE A 230 -19.90 6.72 -15.10
N ALA A 231 -19.82 7.32 -13.90
CA ALA A 231 -20.97 7.48 -13.02
C ALA A 231 -21.52 8.89 -13.17
N ILE A 232 -22.81 9.00 -13.48
CA ILE A 232 -23.53 10.27 -13.59
C ILE A 232 -24.41 10.38 -12.35
N GLY A 233 -24.16 11.39 -11.51
CA GLY A 233 -24.86 11.53 -10.22
C GLY A 233 -26.38 11.70 -10.34
N GLU A 234 -27.07 11.41 -9.25
CA GLU A 234 -28.52 11.60 -9.11
C GLU A 234 -28.86 13.01 -8.62
N SER A 235 -30.09 13.46 -8.89
CA SER A 235 -30.70 14.59 -8.20
C SER A 235 -32.06 14.13 -7.68
N THR A 236 -32.26 14.18 -6.37
CA THR A 236 -33.50 13.79 -5.69
C THR A 236 -34.71 14.63 -6.11
N HIS A 237 -34.47 15.81 -6.69
CA HIS A 237 -35.49 16.68 -7.29
C HIS A 237 -34.95 17.29 -8.58
N GLY A 238 -34.75 16.47 -9.61
CA GLY A 238 -34.32 16.93 -10.93
C GLY A 238 -35.42 17.72 -11.64
N THR A 239 -35.10 18.93 -12.12
CA THR A 239 -35.96 19.67 -13.05
C THR A 239 -35.85 19.09 -14.47
N SER A 240 -36.72 19.51 -15.40
CA SER A 240 -36.70 19.03 -16.80
C SER A 240 -35.32 19.20 -17.48
N GLU A 241 -34.59 20.22 -17.06
CA GLU A 241 -33.24 20.58 -17.50
C GLU A 241 -32.21 19.52 -17.12
N PHE A 242 -32.32 18.94 -15.92
CA PHE A 242 -31.41 17.90 -15.45
C PHE A 242 -31.55 16.62 -16.29
N TYR A 243 -32.78 16.23 -16.62
CA TYR A 243 -33.05 15.09 -17.49
C TYR A 243 -32.53 15.31 -18.91
N LYS A 244 -32.73 16.50 -19.48
CA LYS A 244 -32.18 16.87 -20.80
C LYS A 244 -30.65 16.76 -20.82
N LEU A 245 -30.00 17.25 -19.77
CA LEU A 245 -28.54 17.19 -19.64
C LEU A 245 -28.04 15.74 -19.55
N ARG A 246 -28.64 14.91 -18.69
CA ARG A 246 -28.27 13.49 -18.56
C ARG A 246 -28.46 12.72 -19.87
N SER A 247 -29.58 12.96 -20.55
CA SER A 247 -29.86 12.36 -21.86
C SER A 247 -28.80 12.74 -22.88
N ALA A 248 -28.46 14.04 -22.99
CA ALA A 248 -27.44 14.51 -23.92
C ALA A 248 -26.04 13.93 -23.63
N ILE A 249 -25.62 13.89 -22.35
CA ILE A 249 -24.34 13.27 -21.96
C ILE A 249 -24.33 11.79 -22.33
N THR A 250 -25.39 11.05 -21.98
CA THR A 250 -25.50 9.62 -22.23
C THR A 250 -25.46 9.30 -23.72
N LYS A 251 -26.21 10.07 -24.55
CA LYS A 251 -26.20 9.93 -26.01
C LYS A 251 -24.80 10.11 -26.59
N ARG A 252 -24.08 11.16 -26.20
CA ARG A 252 -22.71 11.40 -26.65
C ARG A 252 -21.73 10.31 -26.19
N LEU A 253 -21.89 9.78 -24.98
CA LEU A 253 -21.07 8.65 -24.52
C LEU A 253 -21.27 7.39 -25.36
N ILE A 254 -22.49 7.13 -25.80
CA ILE A 254 -22.77 6.02 -26.72
C ILE A 254 -22.17 6.30 -28.10
N GLU A 255 -22.51 7.46 -28.69
CA GLU A 255 -22.20 7.80 -30.08
C GLU A 255 -20.69 8.05 -30.31
N GLU A 256 -20.03 8.75 -29.38
CA GLU A 256 -18.65 9.22 -29.56
C GLU A 256 -17.62 8.40 -28.76
N LYS A 257 -18.05 7.73 -27.69
CA LYS A 257 -17.16 6.97 -26.79
C LYS A 257 -17.45 5.47 -26.75
N ALA A 258 -18.38 5.00 -27.60
CA ALA A 258 -18.72 3.59 -27.78
C ALA A 258 -19.14 2.85 -26.50
N PHE A 259 -19.76 3.54 -25.55
CA PHE A 259 -20.39 2.90 -24.39
C PHE A 259 -21.59 2.07 -24.85
N LYS A 260 -21.68 0.80 -24.40
CA LYS A 260 -22.72 -0.16 -24.81
C LYS A 260 -23.59 -0.67 -23.67
N LEU A 261 -23.24 -0.34 -22.43
CA LEU A 261 -23.96 -0.74 -21.23
C LEU A 261 -24.34 0.50 -20.44
N ILE A 262 -25.63 0.64 -20.16
CA ILE A 262 -26.18 1.65 -19.26
C ILE A 262 -26.77 0.91 -18.07
N ILE A 263 -26.39 1.33 -16.87
CA ILE A 263 -26.94 0.82 -15.61
C ILE A 263 -27.78 1.95 -15.03
N LEU A 264 -29.06 1.69 -14.81
CA LEU A 264 -29.99 2.62 -14.19
C LEU A 264 -30.29 2.12 -12.78
N GLU A 265 -30.11 3.00 -11.80
CA GLU A 265 -30.62 2.79 -10.45
C GLU A 265 -32.06 3.31 -10.42
N ASN A 266 -33.03 2.40 -10.59
CA ASN A 266 -34.45 2.71 -10.47
C ASN A 266 -35.07 1.80 -9.40
N PRO A 267 -36.01 2.29 -8.58
CA PRO A 267 -36.82 1.42 -7.74
C PRO A 267 -37.65 0.48 -8.62
N TYR A 268 -37.87 -0.74 -8.14
CA TYR A 268 -38.50 -1.83 -8.90
C TYR A 268 -39.91 -1.47 -9.43
N ASP A 269 -40.58 -0.52 -8.78
CA ASP A 269 -41.95 -0.11 -9.08
C ASP A 269 -42.07 0.78 -10.34
N ASP A 270 -40.96 1.35 -10.82
CA ASP A 270 -40.93 2.28 -11.98
C ASP A 270 -40.59 1.59 -13.32
N LEU A 271 -40.48 0.25 -13.35
CA LEU A 271 -40.07 -0.51 -14.54
C LEU A 271 -41.20 -0.88 -15.51
N GLU A 272 -42.46 -0.55 -15.21
CA GLU A 272 -43.61 -0.95 -16.06
C GLU A 272 -43.76 -0.16 -17.37
N ILE A 273 -42.96 0.88 -17.63
CA ILE A 273 -43.08 1.66 -18.87
C ILE A 273 -41.69 2.00 -19.42
N MET A 274 -41.07 1.03 -20.10
CA MET A 274 -39.97 1.28 -21.04
C MET A 274 -40.02 0.34 -22.23
#